data_AF-A0AAV0Y7A1-F1
#
_entry.id   AF-A0AAV0Y7A1-F1
#
_cell.length_a   1.000
_cell.length_b   1.000
_cell.length_c   1.000
_cell.angle_alpha   90.00
_cell.angle_beta   90.00
_cell.angle_gamma   90.00
#
_symmetry.space_group_name_H-M   'P 1'
#
loop_
_entity.id
_entity.type
_entity.pdbx_description
1 polymer ?
#
loop_
_entity_poly.entity_id
_entity_poly.type
_entity_poly.pdbx_seq_one_letter_code
_entity_poly.pdbx_strand_id
1 'polypeptide(L)' 'MPQKYNAKNSDEASNKQAANTSTSAHASSVDHENVLLSTAVVRAIGKCTISVLCRSLLDSGSQSNFITEEIVQTLKLKN' A
#
# COMPACT_ATOMS: atom_id res chain seq x y z
N MET A 1 10.02 -18.42 -52.57
CA MET A 1 10.79 -17.22 -52.18
C MET A 1 10.09 -15.98 -52.76
N PRO A 2 9.77 -14.92 -51.99
CA PRO A 2 9.19 -14.86 -50.65
C PRO A 2 7.78 -14.21 -50.68
N GLN A 3 6.85 -14.70 -49.85
CA GLN A 3 5.61 -13.97 -49.54
C GLN A 3 5.95 -12.89 -48.51
N LYS A 4 5.77 -11.62 -48.90
CA LYS A 4 5.94 -10.45 -48.05
C LYS A 4 4.87 -10.47 -46.95
N TYR A 5 5.27 -10.74 -45.72
CA TYR A 5 4.41 -10.58 -44.54
C TYR A 5 4.24 -9.08 -44.27
N ASN A 6 3.02 -8.57 -44.45
CA ASN A 6 2.70 -7.16 -44.19
C ASN A 6 2.49 -6.99 -42.68
N ALA A 7 3.45 -6.34 -42.01
CA ALA A 7 3.31 -5.92 -40.63
C ALA A 7 2.18 -4.89 -40.53
N LYS A 8 1.02 -5.29 -40.02
CA LYS A 8 0.02 -4.31 -39.55
C LYS A 8 0.51 -3.78 -38.20
N ASN A 9 1.15 -2.62 -38.24
CA ASN A 9 1.39 -1.79 -37.08
C ASN A 9 0.03 -1.22 -36.65
N SER A 10 -0.62 -1.85 -35.68
CA SER A 10 -1.74 -1.24 -34.97
C SER A 10 -1.15 -0.49 -33.79
N ASP A 11 -0.79 0.77 -34.02
CA ASP A 11 -0.55 1.75 -32.96
C ASP A 11 -1.89 2.02 -32.26
N GLU A 12 -2.33 1.07 -31.43
CA GLU A 12 -3.33 1.29 -30.39
C GLU A 12 -2.64 2.16 -29.32
N ALA A 13 -2.66 3.47 -29.57
CA ALA A 13 -2.35 4.47 -28.56
C ALA A 13 -3.41 4.37 -27.46
N SER A 14 -3.23 3.41 -26.55
CA SER A 14 -4.00 3.27 -25.32
C SER A 14 -3.71 4.50 -24.47
N ASN A 15 -4.56 5.51 -24.65
CA ASN A 15 -4.58 6.73 -23.85
C ASN A 15 -4.98 6.36 -22.42
N LYS A 16 -4.01 5.89 -21.63
CA LYS A 16 -4.15 5.78 -20.19
C LYS A 16 -4.16 7.21 -19.66
N GLN A 17 -5.35 7.82 -19.61
CA GLN A 17 -5.60 8.97 -18.77
C GLN A 17 -5.22 8.56 -17.35
N ALA A 18 -4.03 8.96 -16.93
CA ALA A 18 -3.64 8.91 -15.53
C ALA A 18 -4.70 9.70 -14.77
N ALA A 19 -5.45 9.03 -13.90
CA ALA A 19 -6.38 9.72 -13.03
C ALA A 19 -5.56 10.71 -12.20
N ASN A 20 -5.75 12.01 -12.46
CA ASN A 20 -5.12 13.07 -11.70
C ASN A 20 -5.72 13.06 -10.30
N THR A 21 -5.18 12.23 -9.41
CA THR A 21 -5.56 12.21 -8.00
C THR A 21 -4.95 13.44 -7.35
N SER A 22 -5.74 14.50 -7.20
CA SER A 22 -5.34 15.69 -6.45
C SER A 22 -5.48 15.42 -4.94
N THR A 23 -4.37 15.26 -4.24
CA THR A 23 -4.35 15.24 -2.77
C THR A 23 -4.26 16.65 -2.23
N SER A 24 -5.38 17.19 -1.74
CA SER A 24 -5.40 18.44 -0.96
C SER A 24 -5.08 18.12 0.50
N ALA A 25 -4.03 18.71 1.05
CA ALA A 25 -3.68 18.62 2.46
C ALA A 25 -3.89 19.98 3.12
N HIS A 26 -4.88 20.09 4.01
CA HIS A 26 -5.06 21.25 4.87
C HIS A 26 -4.09 21.14 6.06
N ALA A 27 -2.98 21.87 6.03
CA ALA A 27 -2.09 22.01 7.18
C ALA A 27 -2.49 23.28 7.95
N SER A 28 -3.05 23.12 9.15
CA SER A 28 -3.15 24.22 10.11
C SER A 28 -1.80 24.37 10.80
N SER A 29 -1.25 25.59 10.81
CA SER A 29 -0.05 25.93 11.57
C SER A 29 -0.39 26.01 13.05
N VAL A 30 -0.65 24.86 13.67
CA VAL A 30 -0.65 24.75 15.12
C VAL A 30 0.75 24.35 15.50
N ASP A 31 1.38 25.17 16.35
CA ASP A 31 2.77 25.08 16.82
C ASP A 31 2.94 23.87 17.75
N HIS A 32 2.72 22.69 17.18
CA HIS A 32 2.80 21.39 17.82
C HIS A 32 3.86 20.63 17.05
N GLU A 33 4.87 20.15 17.78
CA GLU A 33 5.94 19.26 17.32
C GLU A 33 5.37 17.90 16.85
N ASN A 34 4.52 17.93 15.81
CA ASN A 34 3.88 16.76 15.25
C ASN A 34 4.86 16.12 14.27
N VAL A 35 5.53 15.06 14.72
CA VAL A 35 6.36 14.24 13.84
C VAL A 35 5.46 13.31 13.04
N LEU A 36 5.44 13.49 11.71
CA LEU A 36 4.81 12.54 10.81
C LEU A 36 5.70 11.28 10.70
N LEU A 37 5.19 10.15 11.17
CA LEU A 37 5.85 8.85 11.06
C LEU A 37 5.45 8.15 9.76
N SER A 38 6.40 7.45 9.14
CA SER A 38 6.15 6.62 7.96
C SER A 38 5.17 5.50 8.31
N THR A 39 4.10 5.36 7.55
CA THR A 39 3.11 4.27 7.73
C THR A 39 2.72 3.66 6.39
N ALA A 40 2.27 2.40 6.42
CA ALA A 40 1.68 1.74 5.26
C ALA A 40 0.45 0.92 5.65
N VAL A 41 -0.51 0.82 4.73
CA VAL A 41 -1.58 -0.18 4.83
C VAL A 41 -1.02 -1.51 4.35
N VAL A 42 -1.00 -2.50 5.24
CA VAL A 42 -0.44 -3.84 4.99
C VAL A 42 -1.49 -4.91 5.27
N ARG A 43 -1.31 -6.09 4.68
CA ARG A 43 -2.08 -7.28 5.03
C ARG A 43 -1.32 -8.12 6.04
N ALA A 44 -1.77 -8.13 7.29
CA ALA A 44 -1.25 -9.02 8.32
C ALA A 44 -1.90 -10.40 8.18
N ILE A 45 -1.10 -11.47 8.29
CA ILE A 45 -1.54 -12.84 8.05
C ILE A 45 -1.34 -13.64 9.34
N GLY A 46 -2.40 -14.31 9.78
CA GLY A 46 -2.42 -15.17 10.96
C GLY A 46 -2.49 -16.66 10.62
N LYS A 47 -2.92 -17.47 11.59
CA LYS A 47 -3.13 -18.91 11.37
C LYS A 47 -4.40 -19.15 10.54
N CYS A 48 -4.49 -20.34 9.93
CA CYS A 48 -5.71 -20.83 9.25
C CYS A 48 -6.31 -19.85 8.21
N THR A 49 -5.45 -19.29 7.35
CA THR A 49 -5.82 -18.36 6.25
C THR A 49 -6.52 -17.04 6.67
N ILE A 50 -6.56 -16.73 7.97
CA ILE A 50 -7.10 -15.47 8.48
C ILE A 50 -6.11 -14.34 8.18
N SER A 51 -6.58 -13.25 7.60
CA SER A 51 -5.78 -12.04 7.39
C SER A 51 -6.61 -10.79 7.63
N VAL A 52 -5.93 -9.71 8.03
CA VAL A 52 -6.55 -8.39 8.28
C VAL A 52 -5.73 -7.29 7.61
N LEU A 53 -6.41 -6.30 7.04
CA LEU A 53 -5.74 -5.07 6.60
C LEU A 53 -5.55 -4.17 7.82
N CYS A 54 -4.32 -3.71 8.05
CA CYS A 54 -4.01 -2.78 9.13
C CYS A 54 -3.01 -1.72 8.67
N ARG A 55 -2.94 -0.60 9.41
CA ARG A 55 -1.90 0.41 9.20
C ARG A 55 -0.72 0.08 10.13
N SER A 56 0.43 -0.21 9.54
CA SER A 56 1.68 -0.42 10.29
C SER A 56 2.50 0.87 10.33
N LEU A 57 3.16 1.12 11.46
CA LEU A 57 4.30 2.03 11.51
C LEU A 57 5.46 1.36 10.77
N LEU A 58 6.18 2.12 9.94
CA LEU A 58 7.37 1.69 9.23
C LEU A 58 8.59 2.30 9.91
N ASP A 59 9.00 1.70 11.02
CA ASP A 59 10.12 2.16 11.82
C ASP A 59 11.27 1.15 11.78
N SER A 60 12.22 1.39 10.87
CA SER A 60 13.44 0.59 10.74
C SER A 60 14.42 0.76 11.91
N GLY A 61 14.22 1.79 12.75
CA GLY A 61 15.05 2.03 13.93
C GLY A 61 14.63 1.23 15.16
N SER A 62 13.39 0.73 15.18
CA SER A 62 12.89 -0.11 16.25
C SER A 62 13.52 -1.51 16.23
N GLN A 63 13.88 -2.03 17.41
CA GLN A 63 14.39 -3.41 17.57
C GLN A 63 13.28 -4.46 17.56
N SER A 64 12.02 -4.04 17.62
CA SER A 64 10.86 -4.93 17.65
C SER A 64 9.66 -4.26 16.98
N ASN A 65 8.77 -5.08 16.40
CA ASN A 65 7.47 -4.66 15.91
C ASN A 65 6.39 -5.11 16.90
N PHE A 66 5.49 -4.20 17.24
CA PHE A 66 4.34 -4.50 18.09
C PHE A 66 3.06 -4.50 17.27
N ILE A 67 2.16 -5.41 17.60
CA ILE A 67 0.80 -5.44 17.06
C ILE A 67 -0.18 -5.29 18.22
N THR A 68 -1.32 -4.65 17.97
CA THR A 68 -2.34 -4.47 18.99
C THR A 68 -2.95 -5.82 19.39
N GLU A 69 -3.39 -5.95 20.64
CA GLU A 69 -4.08 -7.17 21.13
C GLU A 69 -5.33 -7.48 20.27
N GLU A 70 -6.02 -6.45 19.77
CA GLU A 70 -7.12 -6.61 18.81
C GLU A 70 -6.68 -7.36 17.55
N ILE A 71 -5.54 -6.99 16.95
CA ILE A 71 -5.00 -7.68 15.78
C ILE A 71 -4.55 -9.10 16.16
N VAL A 72 -3.94 -9.29 17.34
CA VAL A 72 -3.55 -10.62 17.85
C VAL A 72 -4.76 -11.56 17.94
N GLN A 73 -5.86 -11.08 18.51
CA GLN A 73 -7.11 -11.83 18.66
C GLN A 73 -7.77 -12.09 17.31
N THR A 74 -7.83 -11.08 16.44
CA THR A 74 -8.39 -11.18 15.09
C THR A 74 -7.65 -12.25 14.27
N LEU A 75 -6.31 -12.26 14.35
CA LEU A 75 -5.45 -13.21 13.64
C LEU A 75 -5.30 -14.56 14.36
N LYS A 76 -5.95 -14.75 15.52
CA LYS A 76 -5.88 -15.96 16.36
C LYS A 76 -4.45 -16.40 16.64
N LEU A 77 -3.58 -15.45 16.99
CA LEU A 77 -2.17 -15.72 17.23
C LEU A 77 -1.90 -16.27 18.64
N LYS A 78 -2.77 -15.92 19.59
CA LYS A 78 -2.73 -16.42 20.97
C LYS A 78 -3.62 -17.66 21.09
N ASN A 79 -3.09 -18.71 21.71
CA ASN A 79 -3.80 -19.97 21.98
C ASN A 79 -4.57 -19.89 23.29
#